data_AF-A0A9P0GB40-F1
#
_entry.id   AF-A0A9P0GB40-F1
#
_cell.length_a   1.000
_cell.length_b   1.000
_cell.length_c   1.000
_cell.angle_alpha   90.00
_cell.angle_beta   90.00
_cell.angle_gamma   90.00
#
_symmetry.space_group_name_H-M   'P 1'
#
loop_
_entity.id
_entity.type
_entity.pdbx_description
1 polymer ?
#
loop_
_entity_poly.entity_id
_entity_poly.type
_entity_poly.pdbx_seq_one_letter_code
_entity_poly.pdbx_strand_id
1 'polypeptide(L)'
;MTDVVKGVSKVWDRLFDHRGFLIGEIAFTLREFEQKRKDTEVDNLFKAIEVITEIKDTEIDRLKQAAIQIDKINESLEIAVQLSDNFTKLEEKYKHDNTLEDLRSKRKIVWDKFMDDITSKYSEINTNYETKEEELSKLPLNEASTVTDTDKLLSLEDLHWLHNYIQKQNQNNDDTIWLHELIEGSEVILPKNEKIPRNEELDKRCKRLKEEQANRDYFKMTKNVDNKRRVLPEDTVGYQLKQMNRHLVAVFQFIMSVIAGFVFGFIGIELLIGNLDFGFRLLLGIICALTIALAELYFLAKKLNEDLQFEYSSENTKGIKLD
;
A
#
# COMPACT_ATOMS: atom_id res chain seq x y z
N MET A 1 -58.94 -75.41 74.05
CA MET A 1 -58.01 -75.39 72.89
C MET A 1 -58.53 -74.57 71.71
N THR A 2 -59.84 -74.43 71.51
CA THR A 2 -60.44 -73.69 70.38
C THR A 2 -60.22 -72.16 70.41
N ASP A 3 -60.16 -71.53 71.59
CA ASP A 3 -60.02 -70.07 71.68
C ASP A 3 -58.60 -69.58 71.43
N VAL A 4 -57.60 -70.40 71.75
CA VAL A 4 -56.19 -70.10 71.43
C VAL A 4 -55.97 -70.14 69.93
N VAL A 5 -56.56 -71.12 69.24
CA VAL A 5 -56.49 -71.24 67.77
C VAL A 5 -57.20 -70.06 67.09
N LYS A 6 -58.37 -69.64 67.60
CA LYS A 6 -59.05 -68.42 67.10
C LYS A 6 -58.22 -67.16 67.36
N GLY A 7 -57.57 -67.05 68.52
CA GLY A 7 -56.68 -65.94 68.84
C GLY A 7 -55.48 -65.87 67.89
N VAL A 8 -54.84 -67.00 67.62
CA VAL A 8 -53.71 -67.10 66.68
C VAL A 8 -54.15 -66.80 65.25
N SER A 9 -55.30 -67.29 64.80
CA SER A 9 -55.86 -66.96 63.47
C SER A 9 -56.16 -65.46 63.34
N LYS A 10 -56.68 -64.84 64.40
CA LYS A 10 -56.99 -63.41 64.40
C LYS A 10 -55.74 -62.54 64.42
N VAL A 11 -54.67 -63.00 65.06
CA VAL A 11 -53.36 -62.36 65.03
C VAL A 11 -52.71 -62.55 63.66
N TRP A 12 -52.82 -63.74 63.06
CA TRP A 12 -52.35 -64.04 61.71
C TRP A 12 -53.01 -63.14 60.66
N ASP A 13 -54.34 -63.02 60.68
CA ASP A 13 -55.06 -62.12 59.78
C ASP A 13 -54.65 -60.66 60.00
N ARG A 14 -54.43 -60.22 61.25
CA ARG A 14 -54.00 -58.84 61.50
C ARG A 14 -52.56 -58.54 61.09
N LEU A 15 -51.68 -59.53 61.17
CA LEU A 15 -50.27 -59.41 60.83
C LEU A 15 -50.05 -59.51 59.32
N PHE A 16 -50.88 -60.29 58.61
CA PHE A 16 -50.73 -60.61 57.19
C PHE A 16 -51.83 -60.07 56.28
N ASP A 17 -52.88 -59.41 56.77
CA ASP A 17 -53.84 -58.68 55.92
C ASP A 17 -53.24 -57.36 55.43
N HIS A 18 -52.20 -57.50 54.61
CA HIS A 18 -51.51 -56.42 53.92
C HIS A 18 -52.33 -55.83 52.78
N ARG A 19 -53.58 -56.29 52.55
CA ARG A 19 -54.39 -55.81 51.42
C ARG A 19 -54.62 -54.31 51.48
N GLY A 20 -54.93 -53.76 52.65
CA GLY A 20 -55.11 -52.30 52.80
C GLY A 20 -53.81 -51.51 52.54
N PHE A 21 -52.68 -52.04 53.02
CA PHE A 21 -51.36 -51.44 52.77
C PHE A 21 -50.97 -51.52 51.29
N LEU A 22 -51.10 -52.71 50.67
CA LEU A 22 -50.82 -52.92 49.25
C LEU A 22 -51.73 -52.08 48.35
N ILE A 23 -53.01 -51.95 48.67
CA ILE A 23 -53.94 -51.08 47.91
C ILE A 23 -53.53 -49.62 48.07
N GLY A 24 -53.12 -49.19 49.26
CA GLY A 24 -52.59 -47.84 49.51
C GLY A 24 -51.31 -47.56 48.73
N GLU A 25 -50.35 -48.47 48.74
CA GLU A 25 -49.09 -48.38 47.99
C GLU A 25 -49.32 -48.43 46.47
N ILE A 26 -50.23 -49.28 45.98
CA ILE A 26 -50.62 -49.33 44.57
C ILE A 26 -51.29 -48.00 44.16
N ALA A 27 -52.17 -47.45 44.99
CA ALA A 27 -52.80 -46.16 44.69
C ALA A 27 -51.80 -44.99 44.75
N PHE A 28 -50.85 -45.03 45.70
CA PHE A 28 -49.78 -44.05 45.82
C PHE A 28 -48.86 -44.07 44.60
N THR A 29 -48.38 -45.26 44.23
CA THR A 29 -47.54 -45.45 43.03
C THR A 29 -48.29 -45.07 41.75
N LEU A 30 -49.57 -45.44 41.60
CA LEU A 30 -50.38 -45.02 40.45
C LEU A 30 -50.51 -43.49 40.38
N ARG A 31 -50.80 -42.82 41.50
CA ARG A 31 -50.88 -41.35 41.57
C ARG A 31 -49.54 -40.70 41.23
N GLU A 32 -48.44 -41.21 41.77
CA GLU A 32 -47.10 -40.66 41.52
C GLU A 32 -46.69 -40.84 40.04
N PHE A 33 -46.97 -42.00 39.45
CA PHE A 33 -46.70 -42.27 38.03
C PHE A 33 -47.58 -41.43 37.10
N GLU A 34 -48.87 -41.29 37.38
CA GLU A 34 -49.78 -40.49 36.57
C GLU A 34 -49.47 -39.00 36.65
N GLN A 35 -49.12 -38.48 37.82
CA GLN A 35 -48.71 -37.08 37.98
C GLN A 35 -47.39 -36.81 37.25
N LYS A 36 -46.34 -37.61 37.50
CA LYS A 36 -45.04 -37.43 36.84
C LYS A 36 -45.12 -37.57 35.32
N ARG A 37 -45.92 -38.49 34.78
CA ARG A 37 -46.11 -38.61 33.32
C ARG A 37 -46.86 -37.42 32.74
N LYS A 38 -47.97 -36.99 33.34
CA LYS A 38 -48.72 -35.83 32.85
C LYS A 38 -47.87 -34.58 32.84
N ASP A 39 -47.09 -34.35 33.89
CA ASP A 39 -46.19 -33.20 33.98
C ASP A 39 -45.09 -33.28 32.91
N THR A 40 -44.51 -34.46 32.68
CA THR A 40 -43.49 -34.67 31.64
C THR A 40 -44.05 -34.52 30.21
N GLU A 41 -45.26 -35.03 29.95
CA GLU A 41 -45.94 -34.89 28.66
C GLU A 41 -46.33 -33.44 28.40
N VAL A 42 -46.80 -32.72 29.42
CA VAL A 42 -47.10 -31.30 29.35
C VAL A 42 -45.83 -30.48 29.09
N ASP A 43 -44.72 -30.77 29.77
CA ASP A 43 -43.42 -30.14 29.50
C ASP A 43 -42.93 -30.41 28.08
N ASN A 44 -43.11 -31.63 27.58
CA ASN A 44 -42.77 -31.98 26.20
C ASN A 44 -43.65 -31.25 25.19
N LEU A 45 -44.94 -31.05 25.50
CA LEU A 45 -45.86 -30.25 24.69
C LEU A 45 -45.45 -28.77 24.69
N PHE A 46 -45.05 -28.21 25.83
CA PHE A 46 -44.55 -26.85 25.90
C PHE A 46 -43.25 -26.67 25.10
N LYS A 47 -42.30 -27.60 25.22
CA LYS A 47 -41.07 -27.59 24.40
C LYS A 47 -41.39 -27.70 22.91
N ALA A 48 -42.34 -28.55 22.53
CA ALA A 48 -42.76 -28.68 21.14
C ALA A 48 -43.38 -27.37 20.63
N ILE A 49 -44.23 -26.72 21.44
CA ILE A 49 -44.82 -25.42 21.10
C ILE A 49 -43.74 -24.35 21.00
N GLU A 50 -42.78 -24.30 21.93
CA GLU A 50 -41.65 -23.37 21.91
C GLU A 50 -40.84 -23.50 20.60
N VAL A 51 -40.47 -24.72 20.23
CA VAL A 51 -39.78 -25.00 18.96
C VAL A 51 -40.64 -24.60 17.76
N ILE A 52 -41.95 -24.89 17.78
CA ILE A 52 -42.86 -24.48 16.70
C ILE A 52 -42.94 -22.96 16.59
N THR A 53 -42.96 -22.24 17.72
CA THR A 53 -42.98 -20.77 17.74
C THR A 53 -41.64 -20.18 17.27
N GLU A 54 -40.52 -20.76 17.68
CA GLU A 54 -39.18 -20.34 17.23
C GLU A 54 -39.03 -20.53 15.72
N ILE A 55 -39.44 -21.70 15.19
CA ILE A 55 -39.44 -21.96 13.76
C ILE A 55 -40.31 -20.94 13.02
N LYS A 56 -41.53 -20.71 13.52
CA LYS A 56 -42.50 -19.82 12.88
C LYS A 56 -42.04 -18.37 12.85
N ASP A 57 -41.57 -17.86 13.98
CA ASP A 57 -41.35 -16.42 14.17
C ASP A 57 -39.92 -15.99 13.82
N THR A 58 -38.94 -16.91 13.81
CA THR A 58 -37.54 -16.55 13.54
C THR A 58 -36.95 -17.27 12.33
N GLU A 59 -37.07 -18.59 12.24
CA GLU A 59 -36.38 -19.37 11.21
C GLU A 59 -37.01 -19.21 9.82
N ILE A 60 -38.34 -19.11 9.72
CA ILE A 60 -39.01 -18.87 8.44
C ILE A 60 -38.54 -17.56 7.80
N ASP A 61 -38.40 -16.49 8.60
CA ASP A 61 -37.99 -15.20 8.07
C ASP A 61 -36.50 -15.15 7.76
N ARG A 62 -35.65 -15.84 8.53
CA ARG A 62 -34.23 -16.07 8.18
C ARG A 62 -34.09 -16.80 6.86
N LEU A 63 -34.87 -17.86 6.63
CA LEU A 63 -34.85 -18.62 5.38
C LEU A 63 -35.31 -17.77 4.18
N LYS A 64 -36.32 -16.92 4.35
CA LYS A 64 -36.74 -15.97 3.31
C LYS A 64 -35.66 -14.94 3.00
N GLN A 65 -34.99 -14.39 4.01
CA GLN A 65 -33.88 -13.46 3.81
C GLN A 65 -32.70 -14.12 3.09
N ALA A 66 -32.38 -15.37 3.47
CA ALA A 66 -31.35 -16.16 2.78
C ALA A 66 -31.72 -16.44 1.32
N ALA A 67 -32.98 -16.74 1.02
CA ALA A 67 -33.46 -16.93 -0.35
C ALA A 67 -33.27 -15.67 -1.22
N ILE A 68 -33.63 -14.49 -0.69
CA ILE A 68 -33.42 -13.21 -1.39
C ILE A 68 -31.93 -12.96 -1.69
N GLN A 69 -31.04 -13.39 -0.78
CA GLN A 69 -29.60 -13.26 -0.99
C GLN A 69 -29.08 -14.23 -2.05
N ILE A 70 -29.65 -15.42 -2.17
CA ILE A 70 -29.35 -16.38 -3.23
C ILE A 70 -29.77 -15.81 -4.59
N ASP A 71 -30.94 -15.18 -4.69
CA ASP A 71 -31.40 -14.55 -5.94
C ASP A 71 -30.44 -13.44 -6.41
N LYS A 72 -29.98 -12.59 -5.49
CA LYS A 72 -28.96 -11.56 -5.79
C LYS A 72 -27.63 -12.18 -6.27
N ILE A 73 -27.22 -13.29 -5.68
CA ILE A 73 -26.01 -14.00 -6.10
C ILE A 73 -26.21 -14.56 -7.51
N ASN A 74 -27.36 -15.16 -7.81
CA ASN A 74 -27.69 -15.66 -9.14
C ASN A 74 -27.68 -14.55 -10.20
N GLU A 75 -28.27 -13.38 -9.91
CA GLU A 75 -28.21 -12.21 -10.80
C GLU A 75 -26.75 -11.76 -11.04
N SER A 76 -25.94 -11.68 -9.98
CA SER A 76 -24.53 -11.30 -10.10
C SER A 76 -23.72 -12.32 -10.90
N LEU A 77 -24.05 -13.60 -10.77
CA LEU A 77 -23.42 -14.69 -11.52
C LEU A 77 -23.80 -14.61 -13.00
N GLU A 78 -25.06 -14.30 -13.30
CA GLU A 78 -25.53 -14.12 -14.67
C GLU A 78 -24.83 -12.93 -15.35
N ILE A 79 -24.67 -11.81 -14.64
CA ILE A 79 -23.88 -10.65 -15.11
C ILE A 79 -22.42 -11.06 -15.35
N ALA A 80 -21.82 -11.86 -14.46
CA ALA A 80 -20.45 -12.32 -14.62
C ALA A 80 -20.28 -13.24 -15.85
N VAL A 81 -21.24 -14.12 -16.11
CA VAL A 81 -21.26 -14.96 -17.31
C VAL A 81 -21.38 -14.09 -18.57
N GLN A 82 -22.31 -13.14 -18.60
CA GLN A 82 -22.46 -12.21 -19.74
C GLN A 82 -21.19 -11.38 -19.98
N LEU A 83 -20.54 -10.92 -18.91
CA LEU A 83 -19.29 -10.20 -19.00
C LEU A 83 -18.18 -11.10 -19.59
N SER A 84 -18.10 -12.36 -19.18
CA SER A 84 -17.14 -13.32 -19.71
C SER A 84 -17.32 -13.56 -21.22
N ASP A 85 -18.57 -13.70 -21.68
CA ASP A 85 -18.88 -13.84 -23.11
C ASP A 85 -18.51 -12.59 -23.91
N ASN A 86 -18.71 -11.40 -23.32
CA ASN A 86 -18.31 -10.14 -23.94
C ASN A 86 -16.78 -10.02 -24.05
N PHE A 87 -16.03 -10.48 -23.04
CA PHE A 87 -14.58 -10.53 -23.10
C PHE A 87 -14.09 -11.47 -24.19
N THR A 88 -14.68 -12.65 -24.35
CA THR A 88 -14.31 -13.58 -25.42
C THR A 88 -14.55 -12.97 -26.80
N LYS A 89 -15.69 -12.30 -27.01
CA LYS A 89 -15.98 -11.58 -28.28
C LYS A 89 -15.00 -10.44 -28.54
N LEU A 90 -14.63 -9.69 -27.51
CA LEU A 90 -13.62 -8.63 -27.62
C LEU A 90 -12.24 -9.22 -27.94
N GLU A 91 -11.86 -10.33 -27.29
CA GLU A 91 -10.60 -11.01 -27.55
C GLU A 91 -10.52 -11.49 -29.01
N GLU A 92 -11.58 -12.09 -29.56
CA GLU A 92 -11.63 -12.45 -30.98
C GLU A 92 -11.47 -11.24 -31.90
N LYS A 93 -12.13 -10.12 -31.57
CA LYS A 93 -12.02 -8.87 -32.34
C LYS A 93 -10.60 -8.31 -32.31
N TYR A 94 -9.97 -8.22 -31.14
CA TYR A 94 -8.62 -7.68 -31.00
C TYR A 94 -7.54 -8.63 -31.52
N LYS A 95 -7.77 -9.95 -31.50
CA LYS A 95 -6.88 -10.93 -32.14
C LYS A 95 -6.82 -10.76 -33.66
N HIS A 96 -7.88 -10.23 -34.28
CA HIS A 96 -7.92 -9.91 -35.71
C HIS A 96 -7.56 -8.46 -36.04
N ASP A 97 -7.47 -7.57 -35.05
CA ASP A 97 -7.18 -6.15 -35.27
C ASP A 97 -5.67 -5.89 -35.43
N ASN A 98 -5.10 -6.34 -36.55
CA ASN A 98 -3.69 -6.14 -36.91
C ASN A 98 -3.35 -4.70 -37.34
N THR A 99 -4.30 -3.77 -37.28
CA THR A 99 -4.11 -2.39 -37.73
C THR A 99 -2.98 -1.68 -36.98
N LEU A 100 -2.84 -1.94 -35.68
CA LEU A 100 -1.78 -1.37 -34.85
C LEU A 100 -0.41 -1.96 -35.16
N GLU A 101 -0.33 -3.26 -35.43
CA GLU A 101 0.89 -3.97 -35.81
C GLU A 101 1.41 -3.45 -37.16
N ASP A 102 0.50 -3.23 -38.12
CA ASP A 102 0.78 -2.67 -39.43
C ASP A 102 1.27 -1.22 -39.36
N LEU A 103 0.68 -0.40 -38.48
CA LEU A 103 1.12 0.97 -38.26
C LEU A 103 2.49 1.03 -37.57
N ARG A 104 2.75 0.10 -36.64
CA ARG A 104 4.06 -0.02 -35.97
C ARG A 104 5.15 -0.44 -36.95
N SER A 105 4.88 -1.42 -37.80
CA SER A 105 5.83 -1.88 -38.82
C SER A 105 6.07 -0.80 -39.89
N LYS A 106 5.04 -0.09 -40.35
CA LYS A 106 5.22 1.10 -41.20
C LYS A 106 6.10 2.17 -40.56
N ARG A 107 5.87 2.48 -39.28
CA ARG A 107 6.67 3.47 -38.54
C ARG A 107 8.11 3.00 -38.36
N LYS A 108 8.34 1.70 -38.12
CA LYS A 108 9.67 1.12 -38.03
C LYS A 108 10.45 1.29 -39.33
N ILE A 109 9.82 0.99 -40.47
CA ILE A 109 10.45 1.19 -41.79
C ILE A 109 10.81 2.66 -42.03
N VAL A 110 9.93 3.59 -41.64
CA VAL A 110 10.21 5.03 -41.75
C VAL A 110 11.36 5.44 -40.83
N TRP A 111 11.38 4.93 -39.60
CA TRP A 111 12.42 5.20 -38.62
C TRP A 111 13.78 4.66 -39.06
N ASP A 112 13.83 3.43 -39.55
CA ASP A 112 15.08 2.79 -40.01
C ASP A 112 15.65 3.59 -41.20
N LYS A 113 14.82 3.99 -42.17
CA LYS A 113 15.23 4.88 -43.27
C LYS A 113 15.78 6.22 -42.79
N PHE A 114 15.15 6.82 -41.78
CA PHE A 114 15.61 8.09 -41.21
C PHE A 114 16.96 7.93 -40.49
N MET A 115 17.12 6.85 -39.72
CA MET A 115 18.37 6.57 -39.01
C MET A 115 19.51 6.26 -39.97
N ASP A 116 19.23 5.57 -41.08
CA ASP A 116 20.20 5.34 -42.15
C ASP A 116 20.66 6.65 -42.81
N ASP A 117 19.73 7.56 -43.14
CA ASP A 117 20.05 8.90 -43.69
C ASP A 117 20.91 9.73 -42.74
N ILE A 118 20.56 9.73 -41.45
CA ILE A 118 21.32 10.42 -40.42
C ILE A 118 22.73 9.81 -40.26
N THR A 119 22.84 8.49 -40.25
CA THR A 119 24.12 7.79 -40.14
C THR A 119 25.01 8.08 -41.35
N SER A 120 24.42 8.09 -42.55
CA SER A 120 25.13 8.48 -43.79
C SER A 120 25.68 9.89 -43.68
N LYS A 121 24.84 10.87 -43.28
CA LYS A 121 25.27 12.26 -43.10
C LYS A 121 26.42 12.40 -42.08
N TYR A 122 26.33 11.72 -40.93
CA TYR A 122 27.42 11.75 -39.96
C TYR A 122 28.71 11.12 -40.52
N SER A 123 28.60 10.05 -41.30
CA SER A 123 29.77 9.43 -41.94
C SER A 123 30.41 10.34 -42.99
N GLU A 124 29.63 11.03 -43.81
CA GLU A 124 30.12 12.02 -44.80
C GLU A 124 30.78 13.21 -44.12
N ILE A 125 30.21 13.66 -43.02
CA ILE A 125 30.78 14.75 -42.22
C ILE A 125 32.13 14.31 -41.64
N ASN A 126 32.21 13.12 -41.04
CA ASN A 126 33.47 12.60 -40.50
C ASN A 126 34.53 12.43 -41.57
N THR A 127 34.20 11.86 -42.74
CA THR A 127 35.18 11.71 -43.83
C THR A 127 35.66 13.06 -44.35
N ASN A 128 34.79 14.07 -44.41
CA ASN A 128 35.18 15.44 -44.77
C ASN A 128 36.13 16.04 -43.73
N TYR A 129 35.88 15.83 -42.44
CA TYR A 129 36.80 16.26 -41.38
C TYR A 129 38.14 15.55 -41.47
N GLU A 130 38.16 14.22 -41.63
CA GLU A 130 39.40 13.44 -41.79
C GLU A 130 40.20 13.91 -43.02
N THR A 131 39.52 14.11 -44.16
CA THR A 131 40.15 14.62 -45.38
C THR A 131 40.77 16.00 -45.14
N LYS A 132 40.06 16.90 -44.45
CA LYS A 132 40.57 18.23 -44.10
C LYS A 132 41.70 18.18 -43.09
N GLU A 133 41.66 17.27 -42.11
CA GLU A 133 42.75 17.07 -41.16
C GLU A 133 44.00 16.55 -41.88
N GLU A 134 43.86 15.61 -42.81
CA GLU A 134 44.97 15.15 -43.65
C GLU A 134 45.53 16.26 -44.55
N GLU A 135 44.67 17.07 -45.16
CA GLU A 135 45.07 18.24 -45.95
C GLU A 135 45.87 19.23 -45.09
N LEU A 136 45.39 19.52 -43.87
CA LEU A 136 46.09 20.37 -42.92
C LEU A 136 47.41 19.75 -42.44
N SER A 137 47.49 18.42 -42.32
CA SER A 137 48.71 17.70 -41.92
C SER A 137 49.76 17.62 -43.03
N LYS A 138 49.37 17.67 -44.31
CA LYS A 138 50.27 17.66 -45.47
C LYS A 138 50.89 19.03 -45.75
N LEU A 139 50.34 20.09 -45.15
CA LEU A 139 51.01 21.40 -45.14
C LEU A 139 52.29 21.28 -44.31
N PRO A 140 53.45 21.75 -44.81
CA PRO A 140 54.68 21.76 -44.06
C PRO A 140 54.56 22.77 -42.91
N LEU A 141 54.02 22.32 -41.79
CA LEU A 141 54.11 23.01 -40.51
C LEU A 141 55.32 22.42 -39.78
N ASN A 142 56.43 23.17 -39.78
CA ASN A 142 57.52 22.88 -38.86
C ASN A 142 56.95 22.91 -37.43
N GLU A 143 57.17 21.82 -36.70
CA GLU A 143 56.74 21.70 -35.32
C GLU A 143 57.41 22.80 -34.48
N ALA A 144 56.58 23.74 -34.02
CA ALA A 144 56.79 24.61 -32.87
C ALA A 144 58.26 24.90 -32.50
N SER A 145 58.87 25.87 -33.18
CA SER A 145 60.01 26.61 -32.64
C SER A 145 59.57 27.25 -31.32
N THR A 146 60.10 26.73 -30.21
CA THR A 146 59.98 27.36 -28.89
C THR A 146 60.85 28.60 -28.90
N VAL A 147 60.27 29.73 -29.30
CA VAL A 147 60.95 31.02 -29.27
C VAL A 147 61.25 31.37 -27.82
N THR A 148 62.54 31.37 -27.47
CA THR A 148 63.03 32.00 -26.26
C THR A 148 63.16 33.51 -26.53
N ASP A 149 62.90 34.34 -25.52
CA ASP A 149 62.89 35.83 -25.55
C ASP A 149 64.20 36.50 -26.04
N THR A 150 65.18 35.71 -26.46
CA THR A 150 66.52 36.13 -26.92
C THR A 150 66.67 36.16 -28.45
N ASP A 151 65.68 35.70 -29.21
CA ASP A 151 65.75 35.66 -30.66
C ASP A 151 65.37 37.02 -31.27
N LYS A 152 66.13 37.46 -32.29
CA LYS A 152 65.88 38.73 -32.98
C LYS A 152 64.62 38.61 -33.84
N LEU A 153 63.48 39.00 -33.31
CA LEU A 153 62.20 39.03 -34.02
C LEU A 153 62.06 40.33 -34.82
N LEU A 154 61.55 40.21 -36.04
CA LEU A 154 61.16 41.34 -36.89
C LEU A 154 59.63 41.47 -36.86
N SER A 155 59.12 42.66 -36.54
CA SER A 155 57.70 42.95 -36.70
C SER A 155 57.34 43.07 -38.19
N LEU A 156 56.06 42.89 -38.52
CA LEU A 156 55.54 43.21 -39.86
C LEU A 156 55.79 44.68 -40.23
N GLU A 157 55.81 45.57 -39.23
CA GLU A 157 56.13 46.99 -39.43
C GLU A 157 57.60 47.18 -39.85
N ASP A 158 58.52 46.41 -39.27
CA ASP A 158 59.96 46.46 -39.59
C ASP A 158 60.23 45.93 -41.00
N LEU A 159 59.53 44.87 -41.42
CA LEU A 159 59.62 44.35 -42.79
C LEU A 159 59.10 45.34 -43.82
N HIS A 160 58.02 46.06 -43.50
CA HIS A 160 57.48 47.08 -44.38
C HIS A 160 58.42 48.29 -44.48
N TRP A 161 59.07 48.66 -43.37
CA TRP A 161 60.12 49.68 -43.37
C TRP A 161 61.33 49.24 -44.21
N LEU A 162 61.81 48.01 -44.03
CA LEU A 162 62.98 47.47 -44.72
C LEU A 162 62.75 47.35 -46.24
N HIS A 163 61.55 46.93 -46.66
CA HIS A 163 61.12 46.98 -48.06
C HIS A 163 61.25 48.40 -48.65
N ASN A 164 60.66 49.39 -47.98
CA ASN A 164 60.67 50.78 -48.43
C ASN A 164 62.08 51.39 -48.44
N TYR A 165 62.95 50.97 -47.53
CA TYR A 165 64.35 51.39 -47.48
C TYR A 165 65.16 50.85 -48.65
N ILE A 166 65.05 49.54 -48.93
CA ILE A 166 65.72 48.89 -50.07
C ILE A 166 65.25 49.50 -51.40
N GLN A 167 63.95 49.77 -51.53
CA GLN A 167 63.39 50.40 -52.73
C GLN A 167 63.99 51.80 -53.00
N LYS A 168 64.33 52.56 -51.95
CA LYS A 168 65.01 53.87 -52.07
C LYS A 168 66.51 53.74 -52.37
N GLN A 169 67.17 52.71 -51.84
CA GLN A 169 68.60 52.42 -52.10
C GLN A 169 68.82 51.96 -53.55
N ASN A 170 67.97 51.07 -54.06
CA ASN A 170 68.04 50.55 -55.43
C ASN A 170 67.74 51.63 -56.50
N GLN A 171 67.18 52.78 -56.13
CA GLN A 171 67.00 53.92 -57.06
C GLN A 171 68.29 54.71 -57.30
N ASN A 172 69.27 54.63 -56.39
CA ASN A 172 70.48 55.45 -56.42
C ASN A 172 71.76 54.65 -56.73
N ASN A 173 71.73 53.32 -56.64
CA ASN A 173 72.86 52.42 -56.90
C ASN A 173 72.53 51.44 -58.05
N ASP A 174 73.56 50.98 -58.76
CA ASP A 174 73.44 50.03 -59.89
C ASP A 174 73.31 48.56 -59.45
N ASP A 175 73.57 48.27 -58.17
CA ASP A 175 73.45 46.93 -57.57
C ASP A 175 72.07 46.78 -56.90
N THR A 176 71.24 45.89 -57.44
CA THR A 176 69.87 45.67 -56.95
C THR A 176 69.84 44.58 -55.89
N ILE A 177 69.45 44.94 -54.67
CA ILE A 177 69.26 43.99 -53.56
C ILE A 177 67.77 43.63 -53.48
N TRP A 178 67.44 42.33 -53.39
CA TRP A 178 66.05 41.88 -53.27
C TRP A 178 65.68 41.49 -51.84
N LEU A 179 64.50 41.93 -51.42
CA LEU A 179 63.98 41.62 -50.08
C LEU A 179 63.85 40.12 -49.83
N HIS A 180 63.44 39.34 -50.85
CA HIS A 180 63.25 37.91 -50.70
C HIS A 180 64.58 37.16 -50.47
N GLU A 181 65.69 37.64 -51.03
CA GLU A 181 67.04 37.09 -50.78
C GLU A 181 67.50 37.35 -49.33
N LEU A 182 67.12 38.50 -48.76
CA LEU A 182 67.46 38.83 -47.36
C LEU A 182 66.64 38.05 -46.33
N ILE A 183 65.44 37.64 -46.72
CA ILE A 183 64.48 36.91 -45.88
C ILE A 183 64.60 35.39 -46.14
N GLU A 184 65.40 34.97 -47.13
CA GLU A 184 65.66 33.58 -47.43
C GLU A 184 66.32 32.89 -46.23
N GLY A 185 65.62 31.91 -45.64
CA GLY A 185 66.03 31.21 -44.42
C GLY A 185 65.44 31.75 -43.12
N SER A 186 64.60 32.80 -43.15
CA SER A 186 63.83 33.24 -41.98
C SER A 186 62.57 32.40 -41.76
N GLU A 187 62.18 32.22 -40.50
CA GLU A 187 60.98 31.47 -40.11
C GLU A 187 59.84 32.42 -39.72
N VAL A 188 58.64 32.17 -40.27
CA VAL A 188 57.44 32.95 -39.96
C VAL A 188 56.73 32.32 -38.76
N ILE A 189 56.67 33.05 -37.65
CA ILE A 189 55.95 32.62 -36.45
C ILE A 189 54.50 33.08 -36.55
N LEU A 190 53.56 32.14 -36.67
CA LEU A 190 52.13 32.45 -36.67
C LEU A 190 51.61 32.55 -35.22
N PRO A 191 50.74 33.54 -34.91
CA PRO A 191 50.06 33.58 -33.63
C PRO A 191 49.13 32.36 -33.51
N LYS A 192 49.27 31.60 -32.41
CA LYS A 192 48.37 30.48 -32.11
C LYS A 192 46.99 31.04 -31.76
N ASN A 193 45.95 30.50 -32.38
CA ASN A 193 44.57 30.86 -32.04
C ASN A 193 44.27 30.50 -30.57
N GLU A 194 43.65 31.42 -29.84
CA GLU A 194 43.30 31.21 -28.44
C GLU A 194 42.23 30.10 -28.33
N LYS A 195 42.57 29.00 -27.65
CA LYS A 195 41.59 27.97 -27.34
C LYS A 195 40.71 28.47 -26.20
N ILE A 196 39.45 28.77 -26.49
CA ILE A 196 38.48 29.15 -25.46
C ILE A 196 38.38 27.99 -24.45
N PRO A 197 38.66 28.19 -23.16
CA PRO A 197 38.54 27.14 -22.16
C PRO A 197 37.09 26.70 -22.05
N ARG A 198 36.88 25.39 -21.90
CA ARG A 198 35.55 24.81 -21.75
C ARG A 198 34.94 25.30 -20.44
N ASN A 199 33.70 25.80 -20.50
CA ASN A 199 33.00 26.32 -19.32
C ASN A 199 32.82 25.20 -18.28
N GLU A 200 33.44 25.37 -17.10
CA GLU A 200 33.42 24.40 -15.99
C GLU A 200 31.99 24.07 -15.51
N GLU A 201 31.08 25.04 -15.58
CA GLU A 201 29.68 24.87 -15.17
C GLU A 201 28.94 23.90 -16.12
N LEU A 202 29.20 24.01 -17.42
CA LEU A 202 28.62 23.12 -18.42
C LEU A 202 29.15 21.69 -18.27
N ASP A 203 30.43 21.52 -17.93
CA ASP A 203 31.00 20.19 -17.72
C ASP A 203 30.46 19.52 -16.46
N LYS A 204 30.29 20.28 -15.36
CA LYS A 204 29.61 19.80 -14.16
C LYS A 204 28.17 19.38 -14.47
N ARG A 205 27.45 20.17 -15.28
CA ARG A 205 26.08 19.87 -15.70
C ARG A 205 25.99 18.63 -16.59
N CYS A 206 26.89 18.48 -17.55
CA CYS A 206 26.98 17.29 -18.41
C CYS A 206 27.28 16.04 -17.60
N LYS A 207 28.18 16.13 -16.62
CA LYS A 207 28.50 15.02 -15.72
C LYS A 207 27.29 14.60 -14.90
N ARG A 208 26.58 15.58 -14.30
CA ARG A 208 25.33 15.33 -13.56
C ARG A 208 24.26 14.66 -14.43
N LEU A 209 24.00 15.19 -15.63
CA LEU A 209 22.99 14.63 -16.54
C LEU A 209 23.33 13.20 -16.97
N LYS A 210 24.62 12.90 -17.18
CA LYS A 210 25.10 11.56 -17.52
C LYS A 210 24.89 10.58 -16.35
N GLU A 211 25.17 11.03 -15.13
CA GLU A 211 24.92 10.25 -13.91
C GLU A 211 23.41 10.02 -13.68
N GLU A 212 22.57 11.03 -13.90
CA GLU A 212 21.11 10.91 -13.82
C GLU A 212 20.57 9.91 -14.85
N GLN A 213 21.06 9.95 -16.09
CA GLN A 213 20.65 9.03 -17.14
C GLN A 213 21.07 7.59 -16.81
N ALA A 214 22.30 7.39 -16.34
CA ALA A 214 22.78 6.09 -15.90
C ALA A 214 21.96 5.54 -14.72
N ASN A 215 21.59 6.39 -13.76
CA ASN A 215 20.73 6.00 -12.64
C ASN A 215 19.33 5.60 -13.11
N ARG A 216 18.73 6.35 -14.05
CA ARG A 216 17.43 5.98 -14.64
C ARG A 216 17.48 4.63 -15.33
N ASP A 217 18.56 4.37 -16.07
CA ASP A 217 18.76 3.09 -16.75
C ASP A 217 18.95 1.95 -15.75
N TYR A 218 19.73 2.17 -14.69
CA TYR A 218 19.88 1.22 -13.58
C TYR A 218 18.53 0.88 -12.92
N PHE A 219 17.74 1.89 -12.52
CA PHE A 219 16.42 1.66 -11.91
C PHE A 219 15.46 0.93 -12.85
N LYS A 220 15.53 1.20 -14.16
CA LYS A 220 14.73 0.49 -15.15
C LYS A 220 15.13 -0.99 -15.23
N MET A 221 16.42 -1.30 -15.14
CA MET A 221 16.94 -2.68 -15.13
C MET A 221 16.59 -3.42 -13.84
N THR A 222 16.65 -2.76 -12.68
CA THR A 222 16.39 -3.39 -11.37
C THR A 222 14.93 -3.39 -10.96
N LYS A 223 14.02 -2.79 -11.73
CA LYS A 223 12.59 -2.70 -11.42
C LYS A 223 11.91 -4.06 -11.19
N ASN A 224 12.40 -5.10 -11.84
CA ASN A 224 11.83 -6.47 -11.74
C ASN A 224 12.45 -7.29 -10.59
N VAL A 225 13.49 -6.76 -9.94
CA VAL A 225 14.22 -7.46 -8.87
C VAL A 225 13.76 -6.98 -7.48
N ASP A 226 13.13 -5.81 -7.39
CA ASP A 226 12.61 -5.29 -6.12
C ASP A 226 11.19 -5.82 -5.83
N ASN A 227 11.12 -6.95 -5.13
CA ASN A 227 9.88 -7.47 -4.55
C ASN A 227 9.48 -6.73 -3.25
N LYS A 228 9.96 -5.50 -3.02
CA LYS A 228 9.36 -4.64 -1.98
C LYS A 228 8.11 -3.99 -2.54
N ARG A 229 7.02 -4.78 -2.57
CA ARG A 229 5.66 -4.21 -2.51
C ARG A 229 5.68 -3.15 -1.40
N ARG A 230 5.38 -1.90 -1.74
CA ARG A 230 5.10 -0.87 -0.73
C ARG A 230 3.86 -1.34 0.02
N VAL A 231 4.06 -1.98 1.17
CA VAL A 231 2.95 -2.38 2.04
C VAL A 231 2.37 -1.09 2.58
N LEU A 232 1.14 -0.80 2.20
CA LEU A 232 0.40 0.32 2.78
C LEU A 232 0.25 0.02 4.28
N PRO A 233 0.51 0.98 5.19
CA PRO A 233 0.48 0.73 6.64
C PRO A 233 -0.84 0.12 7.13
N GLU A 234 -1.94 0.42 6.46
CA GLU A 234 -3.30 -0.08 6.71
C GLU A 234 -3.43 -1.62 6.54
N ASP A 235 -2.59 -2.22 5.68
CA ASP A 235 -2.61 -3.67 5.36
C ASP A 235 -1.72 -4.51 6.30
N THR A 236 -0.95 -3.86 7.18
CA THR A 236 -0.14 -4.60 8.15
C THR A 236 -1.00 -5.09 9.31
N VAL A 237 -1.10 -6.41 9.47
CA VAL A 237 -1.80 -7.07 10.59
C VAL A 237 -1.39 -6.49 11.95
N GLY A 238 -0.13 -6.05 12.09
CA GLY A 238 0.36 -5.38 13.30
C GLY A 238 -0.30 -4.03 13.62
N TYR A 239 -0.68 -3.25 12.60
CA TYR A 239 -1.37 -1.97 12.79
C TYR A 239 -2.81 -2.17 13.28
N GLN A 240 -3.54 -3.10 12.64
CA GLN A 240 -4.91 -3.47 13.04
C GLN A 240 -4.95 -4.06 14.46
N LEU A 241 -4.00 -4.94 14.80
CA LEU A 241 -3.86 -5.48 16.17
C LEU A 241 -3.58 -4.38 17.21
N LYS A 242 -2.75 -3.39 16.87
CA LYS A 242 -2.43 -2.27 17.75
C LYS A 242 -3.66 -1.38 18.01
N GLN A 243 -4.49 -1.15 17.00
CA GLN A 243 -5.74 -0.42 17.14
C GLN A 243 -6.76 -1.20 17.99
N MET A 244 -6.90 -2.50 17.77
CA MET A 244 -7.75 -3.38 18.58
C MET A 244 -7.35 -3.39 20.07
N ASN A 245 -6.04 -3.44 20.36
CA ASN A 245 -5.56 -3.43 21.75
C ASN A 245 -6.00 -2.17 22.53
N ARG A 246 -6.04 -0.99 21.88
CA ARG A 246 -6.49 0.25 22.52
C ARG A 246 -7.98 0.18 22.90
N HIS A 247 -8.82 -0.37 22.03
CA HIS A 247 -10.25 -0.53 22.31
C HIS A 247 -10.50 -1.61 23.38
N LEU A 248 -9.75 -2.72 23.34
CA LEU A 248 -9.86 -3.81 24.32
C LEU A 248 -9.52 -3.31 25.74
N VAL A 249 -8.46 -2.51 25.88
CA VAL A 249 -8.10 -1.87 27.16
C VAL A 249 -9.21 -0.93 27.65
N ALA A 250 -9.87 -0.18 26.75
CA ALA A 250 -10.96 0.71 27.12
C ALA A 250 -12.21 -0.05 27.61
N VAL A 251 -12.57 -1.17 26.96
CA VAL A 251 -13.68 -2.04 27.39
C VAL A 251 -13.36 -2.70 28.73
N PHE A 252 -12.11 -3.13 28.94
CA PHE A 252 -11.69 -3.69 30.22
C PHE A 252 -11.80 -2.67 31.35
N GLN A 253 -11.37 -1.43 31.13
CA GLN A 253 -11.50 -0.34 32.11
C GLN A 253 -12.97 -0.10 32.49
N PHE A 254 -13.88 -0.11 31.50
CA PHE A 254 -15.31 0.02 31.73
C PHE A 254 -15.84 -1.07 32.66
N ILE A 255 -15.50 -2.34 32.38
CA ILE A 255 -15.93 -3.48 33.20
C ILE A 255 -15.40 -3.31 34.64
N MET A 256 -14.13 -2.95 34.80
CA MET A 256 -13.53 -2.78 36.12
C MET A 256 -14.16 -1.62 36.90
N SER A 257 -14.54 -0.53 36.23
CA SER A 257 -15.23 0.61 36.82
C SER A 257 -16.63 0.27 37.30
N VAL A 258 -17.39 -0.49 36.49
CA VAL A 258 -18.74 -0.97 36.87
C VAL A 258 -18.67 -1.95 38.05
N ILE A 259 -17.71 -2.86 38.04
CA ILE A 259 -17.48 -3.80 39.17
C ILE A 259 -17.08 -3.02 40.42
N ALA A 260 -16.17 -2.05 40.31
CA ALA A 260 -15.77 -1.20 41.44
C ALA A 260 -16.96 -0.39 41.99
N GLY A 261 -17.81 0.17 41.13
CA GLY A 261 -19.02 0.89 41.50
C GLY A 261 -20.04 0.01 42.22
N PHE A 262 -20.21 -1.23 41.76
CA PHE A 262 -21.06 -2.22 42.43
C PHE A 262 -20.50 -2.60 43.80
N VAL A 263 -19.21 -2.94 43.88
CA VAL A 263 -18.54 -3.29 45.14
C VAL A 263 -18.60 -2.13 46.14
N PHE A 264 -18.42 -0.89 45.67
CA PHE A 264 -18.56 0.30 46.49
C PHE A 264 -19.99 0.49 47.01
N GLY A 265 -21.01 0.35 46.16
CA GLY A 265 -22.40 0.48 46.59
C GLY A 265 -22.90 -0.66 47.49
N PHE A 266 -22.35 -1.87 47.31
CA PHE A 266 -22.74 -3.05 48.07
C PHE A 266 -21.99 -3.17 49.41
N ILE A 267 -20.65 -3.11 49.40
CA ILE A 267 -19.77 -3.29 50.57
C ILE A 267 -19.34 -1.95 51.16
N GLY A 268 -19.10 -0.93 50.32
CA GLY A 268 -18.61 0.36 50.79
C GLY A 268 -19.62 1.09 51.69
N ILE A 269 -20.91 0.98 51.36
CA ILE A 269 -21.99 1.63 52.14
C ILE A 269 -22.32 0.85 53.42
N GLU A 270 -22.16 -0.47 53.39
CA GLU A 270 -22.17 -1.32 54.59
C GLU A 270 -21.15 -0.85 55.63
N LEU A 271 -19.92 -0.61 55.19
CA LEU A 271 -18.84 -0.16 56.06
C LEU A 271 -19.08 1.23 56.66
N LEU A 272 -19.87 2.07 55.98
CA LEU A 272 -20.11 3.46 56.36
C LEU A 272 -21.34 3.65 57.26
N ILE A 273 -22.42 2.89 57.03
CA ILE A 273 -23.74 3.08 57.67
C ILE A 273 -24.18 1.89 58.54
N GLY A 274 -23.51 0.74 58.47
CA GLY A 274 -23.77 -0.42 59.33
C GLY A 274 -24.81 -1.40 58.79
N ASN A 275 -25.52 -2.09 59.70
CA ASN A 275 -26.45 -3.21 59.40
C ASN A 275 -27.65 -2.78 58.53
N LEU A 276 -27.44 -2.76 57.21
CA LEU A 276 -28.50 -2.72 56.21
C LEU A 276 -28.91 -4.13 55.82
N ASP A 277 -30.20 -4.33 55.56
CA ASP A 277 -30.70 -5.57 55.00
C ASP A 277 -30.09 -5.85 53.61
N PHE A 278 -29.86 -7.13 53.32
CA PHE A 278 -29.15 -7.57 52.12
C PHE A 278 -29.80 -7.04 50.84
N GLY A 279 -31.14 -7.01 50.80
CA GLY A 279 -31.90 -6.50 49.65
C GLY A 279 -31.62 -5.03 49.35
N PHE A 280 -31.50 -4.18 50.38
CA PHE A 280 -31.19 -2.76 50.19
C PHE A 280 -29.76 -2.54 49.72
N ARG A 281 -28.78 -3.33 50.20
CA ARG A 281 -27.40 -3.27 49.69
C ARG A 281 -27.30 -3.66 48.23
N LEU A 282 -27.99 -4.72 47.85
CA LEU A 282 -28.00 -5.19 46.47
C LEU A 282 -28.60 -4.11 45.55
N LEU A 283 -29.72 -3.51 45.97
CA LEU A 283 -30.36 -2.44 45.23
C LEU A 283 -29.46 -1.20 45.09
N LEU A 284 -28.79 -0.79 46.17
CA LEU A 284 -27.90 0.36 46.16
C LEU A 284 -26.63 0.10 45.31
N GLY A 285 -26.06 -1.10 45.40
CA GLY A 285 -24.97 -1.56 44.53
C GLY A 285 -25.34 -1.49 43.05
N ILE A 286 -26.54 -1.95 42.68
CA ILE A 286 -27.03 -1.88 41.30
C ILE A 286 -27.25 -0.43 40.85
N ILE A 287 -27.83 0.43 41.69
CA ILE A 287 -28.05 1.85 41.35
C ILE A 287 -26.71 2.56 41.13
N CYS A 288 -25.72 2.38 42.01
CA CYS A 288 -24.38 2.95 41.85
C CYS A 288 -23.66 2.41 40.61
N ALA A 289 -23.77 1.11 40.32
CA ALA A 289 -23.17 0.52 39.12
C ALA A 289 -23.82 1.05 37.84
N LEU A 290 -25.15 1.22 37.81
CA LEU A 290 -25.88 1.74 36.66
C LEU A 290 -25.56 3.22 36.37
N THR A 291 -25.44 4.06 37.41
CA THR A 291 -25.10 5.48 37.21
C THR A 291 -23.68 5.63 36.65
N ILE A 292 -22.73 4.85 37.15
CA ILE A 292 -21.34 4.80 36.64
C ILE A 292 -21.31 4.24 35.21
N ALA A 293 -22.04 3.16 34.94
CA ALA A 293 -22.11 2.56 33.61
C ALA A 293 -22.65 3.55 32.56
N LEU A 294 -23.71 4.30 32.88
CA LEU A 294 -24.26 5.31 31.98
C LEU A 294 -23.29 6.48 31.76
N ALA A 295 -22.59 6.92 32.81
CA ALA A 295 -21.58 7.96 32.70
C ALA A 295 -20.40 7.52 31.80
N GLU A 296 -19.85 6.32 32.02
CA GLU A 296 -18.74 5.81 31.22
C GLU A 296 -19.15 5.48 29.77
N LEU A 297 -20.36 4.95 29.55
CA LEU A 297 -20.88 4.70 28.20
C LEU A 297 -21.02 6.00 27.40
N TYR A 298 -21.44 7.09 28.05
CA TYR A 298 -21.49 8.41 27.42
C TYR A 298 -20.09 8.89 27.01
N PHE A 299 -19.10 8.76 27.89
CA PHE A 299 -17.72 9.13 27.58
C PHE A 299 -17.11 8.24 26.47
N LEU A 300 -17.40 6.95 26.46
CA LEU A 300 -16.96 6.02 25.41
C LEU A 300 -17.55 6.41 24.05
N ALA A 301 -18.86 6.63 23.98
CA ALA A 301 -19.54 7.03 22.74
C ALA A 301 -19.01 8.36 22.20
N LYS A 302 -18.78 9.34 23.09
CA LYS A 302 -18.20 10.63 22.70
C LYS A 302 -16.77 10.48 22.17
N LYS A 303 -15.93 9.70 22.84
CA LYS A 303 -14.54 9.45 22.42
C LYS A 303 -14.47 8.70 21.07
N LEU A 304 -15.38 7.76 20.84
CA LEU A 304 -15.47 7.05 19.57
C LEU A 304 -15.85 8.00 18.42
N ASN A 305 -16.78 8.93 18.67
CA ASN A 305 -17.20 9.92 17.69
C ASN A 305 -16.09 10.94 17.36
N GLU A 306 -15.31 11.36 18.36
CA GLU A 306 -14.13 12.22 18.16
C GLU A 306 -13.02 11.51 17.36
N ASP A 307 -12.72 10.24 17.67
CA ASP A 307 -11.75 9.43 16.93
C ASP A 307 -12.18 9.26 15.45
N LEU A 308 -13.49 9.04 15.17
CA LEU A 308 -14.04 8.98 13.81
C LEU A 308 -13.89 10.31 13.04
N GLN A 309 -14.17 11.45 13.66
CA GLN A 309 -14.02 12.77 13.03
C GLN A 309 -12.57 13.11 12.68
N PHE A 310 -11.61 12.65 13.50
CA PHE A 310 -10.19 12.80 13.22
C PHE A 310 -9.76 12.01 11.99
N GLU A 311 -10.27 10.78 11.83
CA GLU A 311 -9.99 9.92 10.67
C GLU A 311 -10.47 10.56 9.36
N TYR A 312 -11.71 11.07 9.32
CA TYR A 312 -12.25 11.83 8.18
C TYR A 312 -11.43 13.09 7.84
N SER A 313 -10.90 13.78 8.85
CA SER A 313 -10.05 14.97 8.65
C SER A 313 -8.67 14.60 8.07
N SER A 314 -8.16 13.43 8.44
CA SER A 314 -6.85 12.93 7.98
C SER A 314 -6.88 12.45 6.53
N GLU A 315 -7.96 11.81 6.08
CA GLU A 315 -8.14 11.38 4.68
C GLU A 315 -8.25 12.59 3.74
N ASN A 316 -8.98 13.63 4.13
CA ASN A 316 -9.13 14.85 3.34
C ASN A 316 -7.80 15.60 3.14
N THR A 317 -6.86 15.45 4.08
CA THR A 317 -5.52 16.07 3.99
C THR A 317 -4.56 15.28 3.11
N LYS A 318 -4.71 13.95 3.02
CA LYS A 318 -3.88 13.07 2.17
C LYS A 318 -4.28 13.17 0.68
N GLY A 319 -5.51 13.54 0.37
CA GLY A 319 -6.00 13.75 -1.01
C GLY A 319 -5.45 14.98 -1.74
N ILE A 320 -4.73 15.90 -1.06
CA ILE A 320 -4.28 17.18 -1.62
C ILE A 320 -2.81 17.15 -2.11
N LYS A 321 -2.09 16.04 -1.96
CA LYS A 321 -0.71 15.90 -2.50
C LYS A 321 -0.67 15.04 -3.77
N LEU A 322 -1.18 15.62 -4.85
CA LEU A 322 -0.88 15.25 -6.24
C LEU A 322 -0.51 16.53 -6.98
N ASP A 323 0.75 16.92 -6.85
CA ASP A 323 1.51 17.73 -7.81
C ASP A 323 2.90 17.12 -7.94
#